data_AF-A0A1D9Q0X3-F1
#
_entry.id   AF-A0A1D9Q0X3-F1
#
_cell.length_a   1.000
_cell.length_b   1.000
_cell.length_c   1.000
_cell.angle_alpha   90.00
_cell.angle_beta   90.00
_cell.angle_gamma   90.00
#
_symmetry.space_group_name_H-M   'P 1'
#
loop_
_entity.id
_entity.type
_entity.pdbx_description
1 polymer ?
#
loop_
_entity_poly.entity_id
_entity_poly.type
_entity_poly.pdbx_seq_one_letter_code
_entity_poly.pdbx_strand_id
1 'polypeptide(L)'
;MVEAASAGNLDMLEQLLADEENPAEETIQTLLNAAAWKSQTSIVSFLLSNYPSVPLPEETIRAAVYSPSIELISALLSKAAAIINHQFDRRGANPNQDPDTAPPPLVSVAAFYNDIRAADVLLKHGAKLEDSGAIEMAVDRRNEIMVRYFKERGMKSEKVEG
;
A
#
# COMPACT_ATOMS: atom_id res chain seq x y z
N MET A 1 18.90 16.52 -5.79
CA MET A 1 18.34 15.21 -5.39
C MET A 1 16.86 15.07 -5.68
N VAL A 2 15.98 15.96 -5.16
CA VAL A 2 14.51 15.87 -5.39
C VAL A 2 14.12 15.83 -6.87
N GLU A 3 14.75 16.66 -7.70
CA GLU A 3 14.49 16.65 -9.15
C GLU A 3 14.89 15.30 -9.79
N ALA A 4 16.07 14.77 -9.46
CA ALA A 4 16.52 13.47 -9.96
C ALA A 4 15.56 12.34 -9.53
N ALA A 5 15.09 12.37 -8.28
CA ALA A 5 14.11 11.43 -7.77
C ALA A 5 12.75 11.54 -8.48
N SER A 6 12.27 12.77 -8.73
CA SER A 6 11.01 13.03 -9.45
C SER A 6 11.08 12.64 -10.94
N ALA A 7 12.23 12.87 -11.57
CA ALA A 7 12.48 12.54 -12.97
C ALA A 7 12.82 11.06 -13.21
N GLY A 8 13.05 10.28 -12.14
CA GLY A 8 13.41 8.87 -12.26
C GLY A 8 14.87 8.62 -12.63
N ASN A 9 15.74 9.63 -12.47
CA ASN A 9 17.16 9.53 -12.80
C ASN A 9 17.92 8.86 -11.65
N LEU A 10 17.95 7.52 -11.67
CA LEU A 10 18.57 6.70 -10.63
C LEU A 10 20.08 6.92 -10.53
N ASP A 11 20.79 6.88 -11.66
CA ASP A 11 22.26 7.03 -11.68
C ASP A 11 22.70 8.36 -11.04
N MET A 12 22.02 9.46 -11.39
CA MET A 12 22.30 10.77 -10.80
C MET A 12 21.95 10.81 -9.32
N LEU A 13 20.85 10.18 -8.90
CA LEU A 13 20.44 10.15 -7.51
C LEU A 13 21.43 9.34 -6.65
N GLU A 14 21.90 8.19 -7.15
CA GLU A 14 22.91 7.36 -6.49
C GLU A 14 24.20 8.13 -6.28
N GLN A 15 24.69 8.85 -7.31
CA GLN A 15 25.88 9.69 -7.18
C GLN A 15 25.71 10.77 -6.10
N LEU A 16 24.60 11.50 -6.14
CA LEU A 16 24.33 12.57 -5.17
C LEU A 16 24.21 12.06 -3.73
N LEU A 17 23.68 10.86 -3.53
CA LEU A 17 23.57 10.24 -2.21
C LEU A 17 24.88 9.60 -1.75
N ALA A 18 25.73 9.12 -2.66
CA ALA A 18 27.06 8.62 -2.32
C ALA A 18 27.99 9.73 -1.80
N ASP A 19 27.79 10.96 -2.29
CA ASP A 19 28.52 12.15 -1.81
C ASP A 19 28.05 12.61 -0.41
N GLU A 20 26.88 12.17 0.05
CA GLU A 20 26.41 12.39 1.41
C GLU A 20 26.73 11.19 2.32
N GLU A 21 27.69 11.35 3.22
CA GLU A 21 28.17 10.27 4.11
C GLU A 21 27.06 9.68 4.99
N ASN A 22 26.04 10.48 5.34
CA ASN A 22 24.85 10.03 6.05
C ASN A 22 23.66 10.99 5.78
N PRO A 23 22.87 10.76 4.73
CA PRO A 23 21.74 11.63 4.40
C PRO A 23 20.70 11.61 5.54
N ALA A 24 20.16 12.78 5.85
CA ALA A 24 19.17 12.93 6.90
C ALA A 24 17.87 12.14 6.58
N GLU A 25 17.19 11.65 7.62
CA GLU A 25 15.91 10.95 7.48
C GLU A 25 14.91 11.77 6.65
N GLU A 26 14.77 13.06 6.96
CA GLU A 26 13.90 14.00 6.24
C GLU A 26 14.24 14.11 4.75
N THR A 27 15.54 14.06 4.41
CA THR A 27 15.99 14.04 3.01
C THR A 27 15.45 12.80 2.31
N ILE A 28 15.66 11.61 2.87
CA ILE A 28 15.19 10.36 2.29
C ILE A 28 13.66 10.33 2.16
N GLN A 29 12.93 10.80 3.18
CA GLN A 29 11.47 10.92 3.14
C GLN A 29 10.98 11.87 2.04
N THR A 30 11.67 12.99 1.84
CA THR A 30 11.36 13.95 0.77
C THR A 30 11.56 13.31 -0.61
N LEU A 31 12.64 12.53 -0.78
CA LEU A 31 12.91 11.82 -2.03
C LEU A 31 11.89 10.71 -2.31
N LEU A 32 11.45 9.97 -1.27
CA LEU A 32 10.39 8.97 -1.38
C LEU A 32 9.07 9.58 -1.86
N ASN A 33 8.65 10.69 -1.24
CA ASN A 33 7.43 11.40 -1.64
C ASN A 33 7.51 11.86 -3.11
N ALA A 34 8.62 12.49 -3.49
CA ALA A 34 8.83 13.03 -4.83
C ALA A 34 8.78 11.92 -5.90
N ALA A 35 9.48 10.82 -5.66
CA ALA A 35 9.49 9.66 -6.54
C ALA A 35 8.12 8.98 -6.63
N ALA A 36 7.41 8.81 -5.51
CA ALA A 36 6.10 8.17 -5.48
C ALA A 36 5.04 8.99 -6.24
N TRP A 37 4.99 10.31 -6.03
CA TRP A 37 4.08 11.19 -6.77
C TRP A 37 4.29 11.16 -8.29
N LYS A 38 5.51 10.88 -8.73
CA LYS A 38 5.86 10.73 -10.15
C LYS A 38 5.91 9.27 -10.61
N SER A 39 5.51 8.33 -9.76
CA SER A 39 5.51 6.88 -10.03
C SER A 39 6.86 6.32 -10.48
N GLN A 40 7.95 6.88 -9.94
CA GLN A 40 9.32 6.45 -10.23
C GLN A 40 9.68 5.22 -9.40
N THR A 41 9.19 4.05 -9.83
CA THR A 41 9.27 2.80 -9.08
C THR A 41 10.69 2.33 -8.79
N SER A 42 11.63 2.52 -9.71
CA SER A 42 13.05 2.19 -9.51
C SER A 42 13.67 3.00 -8.38
N ILE A 43 13.38 4.31 -8.33
CA ILE A 43 13.86 5.20 -7.26
C ILE A 43 13.25 4.80 -5.92
N VAL A 44 11.94 4.57 -5.87
CA VAL A 44 11.27 4.13 -4.63
C VAL A 44 11.86 2.82 -4.13
N SER A 45 12.06 1.84 -5.02
CA SER A 45 12.66 0.54 -4.67
C SER A 45 14.10 0.67 -4.16
N PHE A 46 14.89 1.54 -4.79
CA PHE A 46 16.25 1.86 -4.38
C PHE A 46 16.28 2.48 -2.98
N LEU A 47 15.48 3.53 -2.73
CA LEU A 47 15.46 4.23 -1.44
C LEU A 47 15.00 3.31 -0.31
N LEU A 48 13.93 2.52 -0.52
CA LEU A 48 13.44 1.58 0.48
C LEU A 48 14.43 0.45 0.81
N SER A 49 15.30 0.10 -0.15
CA SER A 49 16.29 -0.97 0.04
C SER A 49 17.55 -0.48 0.73
N ASN A 50 18.01 0.74 0.42
CA ASN A 50 19.24 1.30 0.98
C ASN A 50 19.02 2.01 2.32
N TYR A 51 17.79 2.48 2.59
CA TYR A 51 17.46 3.20 3.82
C TYR A 51 16.29 2.54 4.58
N PRO A 52 16.40 1.25 4.96
CA PRO A 52 15.30 0.50 5.55
C PRO A 52 14.87 1.01 6.94
N SER A 53 15.72 1.77 7.63
CA SER A 53 15.42 2.38 8.93
C SER A 53 14.62 3.67 8.82
N VAL A 54 14.57 4.30 7.65
CA VAL A 54 13.79 5.53 7.43
C VAL A 54 12.31 5.16 7.39
N PRO A 55 11.47 5.74 8.28
CA PRO A 55 10.06 5.42 8.30
C PRO A 55 9.39 5.92 7.01
N LEU A 56 8.47 5.10 6.51
CA LEU A 56 7.72 5.41 5.30
C LEU A 56 6.72 6.55 5.57
N PRO A 57 6.80 7.69 4.87
CA PRO A 57 5.84 8.78 5.05
C PRO A 57 4.42 8.38 4.64
N GLU A 58 3.42 8.85 5.40
CA GLU A 58 1.99 8.67 5.04
C GLU A 58 1.72 9.22 3.63
N GLU A 59 2.36 10.34 3.28
CA GLU A 59 2.23 10.97 1.97
C GLU A 59 2.76 10.09 0.82
N THR A 60 3.82 9.32 1.06
CA THR A 60 4.34 8.35 0.08
C THR A 60 3.33 7.23 -0.17
N ILE A 61 2.68 6.73 0.90
CA ILE A 61 1.63 5.72 0.80
C ILE A 61 0.44 6.29 0.03
N ARG A 62 0.01 7.51 0.37
CA ARG A 62 -1.09 8.21 -0.30
C ARG A 62 -0.83 8.39 -1.79
N ALA A 63 0.36 8.86 -2.16
CA ALA A 63 0.76 9.02 -3.56
C ALA A 63 0.67 7.71 -4.35
N ALA A 64 1.04 6.59 -3.73
CA ALA A 64 0.95 5.29 -4.38
C ALA A 64 -0.47 4.76 -4.53
N VAL A 65 -1.34 4.98 -3.54
CA VAL A 65 -2.76 4.58 -3.62
C VAL A 65 -3.48 5.33 -4.73
N TYR A 66 -3.16 6.61 -4.94
CA TYR A 66 -3.71 7.39 -6.05
C TYR A 66 -3.03 7.14 -7.40
N SER A 67 -1.90 6.42 -7.40
CA SER A 67 -1.21 6.08 -8.64
C SER A 67 -1.89 4.88 -9.32
N PRO A 68 -2.05 4.90 -10.66
CA PRO A 68 -2.44 3.71 -11.41
C PRO A 68 -1.31 2.65 -11.48
N SER A 69 -0.14 2.92 -10.92
CA SER A 69 1.03 2.03 -10.98
C SER A 69 0.94 0.90 -9.95
N ILE A 70 0.55 -0.29 -10.42
CA ILE A 70 0.59 -1.53 -9.62
C ILE A 70 2.01 -1.81 -9.10
N GLU A 71 3.03 -1.48 -9.90
CA GLU A 71 4.43 -1.70 -9.51
C GLU A 71 4.87 -0.79 -8.36
N LEU A 72 4.35 0.44 -8.30
CA LEU A 72 4.61 1.33 -7.17
C LEU A 72 3.96 0.81 -5.89
N ILE A 73 2.69 0.40 -5.98
CA ILE A 73 1.96 -0.19 -4.86
C ILE A 73 2.65 -1.48 -4.40
N SER A 74 3.10 -2.32 -5.33
CA SER A 74 3.80 -3.58 -5.03
C SER A 74 5.17 -3.32 -4.40
N ALA A 75 5.94 -2.37 -4.90
CA ALA A 75 7.23 -1.98 -4.32
C ALA A 75 7.05 -1.52 -2.86
N LEU A 76 6.05 -0.68 -2.59
CA LEU A 76 5.73 -0.26 -1.24
C LEU A 76 5.25 -1.43 -0.39
N LEU A 77 4.27 -2.23 -0.82
CA LEU A 77 3.77 -3.36 -0.01
C LEU A 77 4.85 -4.40 0.28
N SER A 78 5.74 -4.68 -0.67
CA SER A 78 6.80 -5.68 -0.49
C SER A 78 7.82 -5.31 0.59
N LYS A 79 8.10 -4.02 0.77
CA LYS A 79 9.06 -3.49 1.76
C LYS A 79 8.36 -2.97 3.00
N ALA A 80 7.20 -2.39 2.82
CA ALA A 80 6.36 -1.90 3.89
C ALA A 80 5.63 -3.04 4.60
N ALA A 81 5.55 -4.28 4.11
CA ALA A 81 5.10 -5.42 4.92
C ALA A 81 5.84 -5.55 6.28
N ALA A 82 7.08 -5.04 6.39
CA ALA A 82 7.81 -4.89 7.66
C ALA A 82 7.61 -3.52 8.35
N ILE A 83 7.39 -2.44 7.59
CA ILE A 83 7.29 -1.04 8.08
C ILE A 83 5.85 -0.64 8.44
N ILE A 84 4.84 -1.09 7.69
CA ILE A 84 3.40 -1.09 8.00
C ILE A 84 3.21 -1.70 9.39
N ASN A 85 3.82 -2.85 9.67
CA ASN A 85 3.76 -3.43 11.01
C ASN A 85 4.31 -2.45 12.09
N HIS A 86 5.37 -1.69 11.83
CA HIS A 86 5.96 -0.77 12.83
C HIS A 86 5.37 0.66 12.90
N GLN A 87 4.84 1.22 11.82
CA GLN A 87 4.19 2.54 11.79
C GLN A 87 2.71 2.45 12.15
N PHE A 88 2.04 1.33 11.83
CA PHE A 88 0.72 1.05 12.37
C PHE A 88 0.75 0.55 13.82
N ASP A 89 1.86 0.00 14.30
CA ASP A 89 2.06 -0.29 15.74
C ASP A 89 2.11 0.98 16.60
N ARG A 90 2.55 2.13 16.07
CA ARG A 90 2.58 3.40 16.83
C ARG A 90 1.26 4.16 16.83
N ARG A 91 0.31 3.84 15.93
CA ARG A 91 -1.07 4.38 15.95
C ARG A 91 -2.17 3.32 16.07
N GLY A 92 -1.82 2.07 16.34
CA GLY A 92 -2.75 0.98 16.57
C GLY A 92 -3.70 0.70 15.40
N ALA A 93 -3.28 0.84 14.13
CA ALA A 93 -4.19 0.57 13.01
C ALA A 93 -4.37 -0.93 12.82
N ASN A 94 -5.31 -1.47 13.58
CA ASN A 94 -5.87 -2.78 13.36
C ASN A 94 -6.48 -2.78 11.94
N PRO A 95 -6.14 -3.72 11.04
CA PRO A 95 -6.73 -3.80 9.69
C PRO A 95 -8.24 -4.07 9.70
N ASN A 96 -8.78 -4.38 10.88
CA ASN A 96 -10.20 -4.52 11.19
C ASN A 96 -10.76 -3.33 11.98
N GLN A 97 -9.97 -2.28 12.24
CA GLN A 97 -10.44 -1.12 12.98
C GLN A 97 -11.47 -0.40 12.11
N ASP A 98 -12.63 -0.15 12.69
CA ASP A 98 -13.67 0.67 12.10
C ASP A 98 -13.14 2.10 11.97
N PRO A 99 -12.86 2.60 10.76
CA PRO A 99 -12.41 3.96 10.59
C PRO A 99 -13.63 4.87 10.72
N ASP A 100 -13.59 5.87 11.61
CA ASP A 100 -14.64 6.89 11.83
C ASP A 100 -15.19 7.54 10.53
N THR A 101 -14.56 7.33 9.37
CA THR A 101 -14.85 8.00 8.10
C THR A 101 -14.59 7.19 6.82
N ALA A 102 -14.06 5.96 6.88
CA ALA A 102 -13.71 5.18 5.69
C ALA A 102 -14.02 3.69 5.87
N PRO A 103 -14.30 2.90 4.82
CA PRO A 103 -14.47 1.45 4.97
C PRO A 103 -13.13 0.78 5.30
N PRO A 104 -13.12 -0.35 6.04
CA PRO A 104 -11.91 -1.14 6.26
C PRO A 104 -11.16 -1.47 4.95
N PRO A 105 -9.83 -1.63 4.97
CA PRO A 105 -9.02 -1.83 3.76
C PRO A 105 -9.51 -3.00 2.88
N LEU A 106 -9.92 -4.11 3.49
CA LEU A 106 -10.42 -5.28 2.75
C LEU A 106 -11.77 -4.99 2.06
N VAL A 107 -12.62 -4.17 2.67
CA VAL A 107 -13.90 -3.70 2.10
C VAL A 107 -13.65 -2.77 0.91
N SER A 108 -12.66 -1.88 1.02
CA SER A 108 -12.27 -0.99 -0.08
C SER A 108 -11.68 -1.77 -1.26
N VAL A 109 -10.82 -2.76 -1.00
CA VAL A 109 -10.31 -3.67 -2.05
C VAL A 109 -11.46 -4.42 -2.71
N ALA A 110 -12.36 -5.00 -1.91
CA ALA A 110 -13.55 -5.68 -2.41
C ALA A 110 -14.44 -4.79 -3.30
N ALA A 111 -14.56 -3.51 -2.96
CA ALA A 111 -15.41 -2.56 -3.66
C ALA A 111 -14.84 -2.11 -5.02
N PHE A 112 -13.53 -1.87 -5.08
CA PHE A 112 -12.94 -1.07 -6.16
C PHE A 112 -11.85 -1.79 -6.96
N TYR A 113 -11.35 -2.93 -6.49
CA TYR A 113 -10.22 -3.61 -7.09
C TYR A 113 -10.62 -4.99 -7.62
N ASN A 114 -10.18 -5.30 -8.85
CA ASN A 114 -10.41 -6.60 -9.48
C ASN A 114 -9.21 -7.56 -9.33
N ASP A 115 -8.16 -7.14 -8.63
CA ASP A 115 -6.94 -7.92 -8.44
C ASP A 115 -6.95 -8.65 -7.10
N ILE A 116 -7.03 -9.97 -7.14
CA ILE A 116 -7.08 -10.83 -5.95
C ILE A 116 -5.81 -10.74 -5.11
N ARG A 117 -4.70 -10.32 -5.71
CA ARG A 117 -3.41 -10.20 -5.01
C ARG A 117 -3.45 -9.11 -3.94
N ALA A 118 -4.21 -8.03 -4.16
CA ALA A 118 -4.41 -7.00 -3.15
C ALA A 118 -5.18 -7.55 -1.92
N ALA A 119 -6.18 -8.40 -2.14
CA ALA A 119 -6.88 -9.07 -1.05
C ALA A 119 -5.98 -10.08 -0.33
N ASP A 120 -5.19 -10.88 -1.07
CA ASP A 120 -4.23 -11.84 -0.49
C ASP A 120 -3.22 -11.16 0.44
N VAL A 121 -2.69 -9.99 0.04
CA VAL A 121 -1.78 -9.22 0.88
C VAL A 121 -2.46 -8.81 2.19
N LEU A 122 -3.66 -8.24 2.13
CA LEU A 122 -4.37 -7.81 3.34
C LEU A 122 -4.65 -8.98 4.29
N LEU A 123 -5.12 -10.12 3.77
CA LEU A 123 -5.40 -11.32 4.57
C LEU A 123 -4.12 -11.88 5.21
N LYS A 124 -3.03 -11.94 4.46
CA LYS A 124 -1.71 -12.35 4.99
C LYS A 124 -1.25 -11.47 6.15
N HIS A 125 -1.67 -10.20 6.14
CA HIS A 125 -1.32 -9.21 7.16
C HIS A 125 -2.39 -9.04 8.25
N GLY A 126 -3.28 -10.01 8.41
CA GLY A 126 -4.20 -10.08 9.56
C GLY A 126 -5.52 -9.32 9.39
N ALA A 127 -5.83 -8.86 8.17
CA ALA A 127 -7.20 -8.48 7.84
C ALA A 127 -8.10 -9.73 7.99
N LYS A 128 -9.17 -9.61 8.76
CA LYS A 128 -10.17 -10.65 8.90
C LYS A 128 -11.08 -10.60 7.69
N LEU A 129 -11.34 -11.77 7.12
CA LEU A 129 -12.32 -11.91 6.06
C LEU A 129 -13.73 -12.07 6.65
N GLU A 130 -13.84 -12.86 7.72
CA GLU A 130 -15.06 -13.05 8.49
C GLU A 130 -15.51 -11.74 9.15
N ASP A 131 -16.82 -11.48 9.11
CA ASP A 131 -17.48 -10.29 9.66
C ASP A 131 -16.93 -8.93 9.18
N SER A 132 -16.17 -8.92 8.08
CA SER A 132 -15.53 -7.71 7.55
C SER A 132 -16.46 -6.84 6.71
N GLY A 133 -17.58 -7.37 6.22
CA GLY A 133 -18.42 -6.72 5.21
C GLY A 133 -17.85 -6.75 3.79
N ALA A 134 -16.69 -7.39 3.58
CA ALA A 134 -16.00 -7.36 2.29
C ALA A 134 -16.77 -8.11 1.19
N ILE A 135 -17.38 -9.26 1.51
CA ILE A 135 -18.15 -10.01 0.51
C ILE A 135 -19.46 -9.29 0.15
N GLU A 136 -20.14 -8.69 1.13
CA GLU A 136 -21.34 -7.87 0.91
C GLU A 136 -21.04 -6.68 0.02
N MET A 137 -19.93 -6.00 0.27
CA MET A 137 -19.49 -4.87 -0.55
C MET A 137 -19.11 -5.28 -1.97
N ALA A 138 -18.41 -6.41 -2.14
CA ALA A 138 -18.11 -6.94 -3.47
C ALA A 138 -19.40 -7.27 -4.25
N VAL A 139 -20.41 -7.84 -3.59
CA VAL A 139 -21.73 -8.08 -4.18
C VAL A 139 -22.40 -6.77 -4.57
N ASP A 140 -22.43 -5.77 -3.69
CA ASP A 140 -23.07 -4.47 -3.94
C ASP A 140 -22.43 -3.70 -5.09
N ARG A 141 -21.11 -3.85 -5.24
CA ARG A 141 -20.35 -3.26 -6.35
C ARG A 141 -20.32 -4.13 -7.62
N ARG A 142 -20.97 -5.30 -7.60
CA ARG A 142 -20.95 -6.29 -8.70
C ARG A 142 -19.52 -6.70 -9.09
N ASN A 143 -18.61 -6.75 -8.13
CA ASN A 143 -17.24 -7.20 -8.33
C ASN A 143 -17.19 -8.74 -8.29
N GLU A 144 -17.59 -9.38 -9.39
CA GLU A 144 -17.71 -10.84 -9.49
C GLU A 144 -16.39 -11.58 -9.22
N ILE A 145 -15.25 -10.95 -9.52
CA ILE A 145 -13.92 -11.52 -9.29
C ILE A 145 -13.69 -11.65 -7.77
N MET A 146 -13.92 -10.57 -7.01
CA MET A 146 -13.78 -10.62 -5.55
C MET A 146 -14.84 -11.51 -4.90
N VAL A 147 -16.09 -11.50 -5.39
CA VAL A 147 -17.14 -12.41 -4.89
C VAL A 147 -16.73 -13.87 -5.04
N ARG A 148 -16.21 -14.27 -6.21
CA ARG A 148 -15.72 -15.63 -6.44
C ARG A 148 -14.55 -15.95 -5.52
N TYR A 149 -13.56 -15.07 -5.47
CA TYR A 149 -12.36 -15.23 -4.66
C TYR A 149 -12.66 -15.39 -3.16
N PHE A 150 -13.63 -14.65 -2.61
CA PHE A 150 -14.04 -14.80 -1.20
C PHE A 150 -14.86 -16.08 -0.97
N LYS A 151 -15.73 -16.47 -1.91
CA LYS A 151 -16.49 -17.74 -1.82
C LYS A 151 -15.57 -18.96 -1.82
N GLU A 152 -14.51 -18.96 -2.63
CA GLU A 152 -13.49 -20.02 -2.66
C GLU A 152 -12.76 -20.16 -1.31
N ARG A 153 -12.76 -19.11 -0.48
CA ARG A 153 -12.22 -19.10 0.90
C ARG A 153 -13.26 -19.41 1.98
N GLY A 154 -14.45 -19.88 1.59
CA GLY A 154 -15.48 -20.34 2.52
C GLY A 154 -16.48 -19.27 2.96
N MET A 155 -16.39 -18.05 2.41
CA MET A 155 -17.34 -16.98 2.76
C MET A 155 -18.70 -17.21 2.12
N LYS A 156 -19.76 -17.03 2.92
CA LYS A 156 -21.14 -16.97 2.46
C LYS A 156 -21.59 -15.51 2.49
N SER A 157 -22.21 -15.04 1.41
CA SER A 157 -22.85 -13.72 1.41
C SER A 157 -24.20 -13.84 2.12
N GLU A 158 -24.36 -13.20 3.28
CA GLU A 158 -25.67 -13.07 3.92
C GLU A 158 -26.40 -11.85 3.34
N LYS A 159 -26.82 -11.96 2.08
CA LYS A 159 -27.99 -11.20 1.61
C LYS A 159 -29.09 -12.20 1.31
N VAL A 160 -30.04 -12.26 2.23
CA VAL A 160 -31.38 -12.79 1.99
C VAL A 160 -31.91 -12.08 0.76
N GLU A 161 -32.20 -12.84 -0.29
CA GLU A 161 -32.98 -12.36 -1.43
C GLU A 161 -34.32 -11.84 -0.89
N GLY A 162 -34.50 -10.53 -0.95
CA GLY A 162 -35.76 -9.84 -0.70
C GLY A 162 -36.36 -9.36 -2.01
#